data_AF-A0A842TLK7-F1
#
_entry.id   AF-A0A842TLK7-F1
#
_cell.length_a   1.000
_cell.length_b   1.000
_cell.length_c   1.000
_cell.angle_alpha   90.00
_cell.angle_beta   90.00
_cell.angle_gamma   90.00
#
_symmetry.space_group_name_H-M   'P 1'
#
loop_
_entity.id
_entity.type
_entity.pdbx_description
1 polymer ?
#
loop_
_entity_poly.entity_id
_entity_poly.type
_entity_poly.pdbx_seq_one_letter_code
_entity_poly.pdbx_strand_id
1 'polypeptide(L)'
;MSDQLDFILAKEAELLYKRAKEFEPVDGNLRVWRGSIPGRGEFKDTNFELEIKVPSSFPKKPPAVKMITPTQHPKVDEDTGKVNLRILTYWRPDYHVYQIINSIKGLFARVPPKLSSLLNKNLRQQKKSKPEPKKEATSSGAKKLESKFQRLESEINSLRTTINKRDEEVARLRSQLNVHNVPEEGKSNLENILMPSDPIKKQIIDLESEKIAVQDLIQTLEEKFDMAEIGSGEYSRLYKKYNKMLYLINKKLEELKS
;
A
#
# COMPACT_ATOMS: atom_id res chain seq x y z
N MET A 1 -24.42 -23.62 2.76
CA MET A 1 -23.98 -22.59 3.71
C MET A 1 -22.46 -22.36 3.70
N SER A 2 -21.62 -23.38 3.44
CA SER A 2 -20.16 -23.21 3.25
C SER A 2 -19.83 -22.33 2.04
N ASP A 3 -20.45 -22.60 0.90
CA ASP A 3 -20.10 -21.99 -0.39
C ASP A 3 -20.22 -20.45 -0.42
N GLN A 4 -21.17 -19.90 0.34
CA GLN A 4 -21.33 -18.45 0.45
C GLN A 4 -20.18 -17.81 1.22
N LEU A 5 -19.70 -18.44 2.28
CA LEU A 5 -18.55 -17.94 3.03
C LEU A 5 -17.29 -18.03 2.18
N ASP A 6 -17.10 -19.13 1.45
CA ASP A 6 -15.93 -19.34 0.59
C ASP A 6 -15.83 -18.28 -0.52
N PHE A 7 -16.97 -17.93 -1.13
CA PHE A 7 -17.02 -16.82 -2.09
C PHE A 7 -16.63 -15.48 -1.46
N ILE A 8 -17.11 -15.21 -0.25
CA ILE A 8 -16.78 -13.98 0.49
C ILE A 8 -15.29 -13.95 0.83
N LEU A 9 -14.72 -15.07 1.30
CA LEU A 9 -13.30 -15.18 1.63
C LEU A 9 -12.42 -14.99 0.39
N ALA A 10 -12.81 -15.53 -0.76
CA ALA A 10 -12.09 -15.32 -2.02
C ALA A 10 -12.08 -13.83 -2.42
N LYS A 11 -13.22 -13.15 -2.28
CA LYS A 11 -13.33 -11.71 -2.52
C LYS A 11 -12.47 -10.90 -1.54
N GLU A 12 -12.50 -11.23 -0.25
CA GLU A 12 -11.64 -10.58 0.75
C GLU A 12 -10.15 -10.80 0.44
N ALA A 13 -9.77 -12.00 -0.01
CA ALA A 13 -8.40 -12.30 -0.41
C ALA A 13 -7.93 -11.42 -1.57
N GLU A 14 -8.76 -11.26 -2.61
CA GLU A 14 -8.47 -10.36 -3.73
C GLU A 14 -8.26 -8.91 -3.25
N LEU A 15 -9.12 -8.43 -2.35
CA LEU A 15 -9.01 -7.08 -1.80
C LEU A 15 -7.74 -6.90 -0.97
N LEU A 16 -7.36 -7.90 -0.18
CA LEU A 16 -6.15 -7.88 0.63
C LEU A 16 -4.89 -7.87 -0.25
N TYR A 17 -4.81 -8.72 -1.29
CA TYR A 17 -3.67 -8.68 -2.21
C TYR A 17 -3.52 -7.32 -2.93
N LYS A 18 -4.63 -6.63 -3.20
CA LYS A 18 -4.60 -5.30 -3.82
C LYS A 18 -4.21 -4.18 -2.84
N ARG A 19 -4.68 -4.24 -1.60
CA ARG A 19 -4.64 -3.09 -0.65
C ARG A 19 -3.75 -3.28 0.57
N ALA A 20 -3.31 -4.49 0.87
CA ALA A 20 -2.52 -4.84 2.06
C ALA A 20 -1.56 -6.00 1.73
N LYS A 21 -0.56 -5.72 0.89
CA LYS A 21 0.39 -6.71 0.35
C LYS A 21 1.28 -7.36 1.42
N GLU A 22 1.41 -6.71 2.57
CA GLU A 22 2.16 -7.17 3.73
C GLU A 22 1.40 -8.22 4.58
N PHE A 23 0.20 -8.64 4.16
CA PHE A 23 -0.58 -9.69 4.81
C PHE A 23 -0.79 -10.89 3.87
N GLU A 24 -0.54 -12.08 4.40
CA GLU A 24 -0.67 -13.36 3.69
C GLU A 24 -1.53 -14.35 4.49
N PRO A 25 -2.22 -15.29 3.81
CA PRO A 25 -2.97 -16.34 4.49
C PRO A 25 -2.00 -17.35 5.15
N VAL A 26 -2.31 -17.74 6.39
CA VAL A 26 -1.52 -18.72 7.14
C VAL A 26 -1.84 -20.12 6.65
N ASP A 27 -0.84 -20.86 6.16
CA ASP A 27 -0.97 -22.22 5.63
C ASP A 27 -2.03 -22.35 4.52
N GLY A 28 -2.22 -21.28 3.73
CA GLY A 28 -3.26 -21.22 2.70
C GLY A 28 -4.69 -21.08 3.22
N ASN A 29 -4.88 -20.95 4.54
CA ASN A 29 -6.19 -20.78 5.14
C ASN A 29 -6.66 -19.32 5.02
N LEU A 30 -7.59 -19.06 4.10
CA LEU A 30 -8.16 -17.72 3.86
C LEU A 30 -8.95 -17.14 5.06
N ARG A 31 -9.16 -17.92 6.13
CA ARG A 31 -9.76 -17.43 7.37
C ARG A 31 -8.73 -16.90 8.37
N VAL A 32 -7.44 -17.11 8.13
CA VAL A 32 -6.37 -16.66 9.03
C VAL A 32 -5.33 -15.92 8.22
N TRP A 33 -5.19 -14.63 8.49
CA TRP A 33 -4.25 -13.76 7.80
C TRP A 33 -3.20 -13.27 8.78
N ARG A 34 -1.93 -13.27 8.37
CA ARG A 34 -0.83 -12.76 9.17
C ARG A 34 -0.02 -11.77 8.37
N GLY A 35 0.43 -10.72 9.03
CA GLY A 35 1.24 -9.69 8.41
C GLY A 35 1.91 -8.82 9.45
N SER A 36 2.80 -7.95 8.99
CA SER A 36 3.58 -7.08 9.86
C SER A 36 3.45 -5.62 9.48
N ILE A 37 3.36 -4.76 10.49
CA ILE A 37 3.36 -3.31 10.32
C ILE A 37 4.68 -2.76 10.90
N PRO A 38 5.47 -1.99 10.13
CA PRO A 38 6.71 -1.42 10.65
C PRO A 38 6.43 -0.41 11.76
N GLY A 39 7.24 -0.46 12.80
CA GLY A 39 7.22 0.51 13.88
C GLY A 39 7.66 1.90 13.45
N ARG A 40 7.48 2.88 14.34
CA ARG A 40 7.89 4.27 14.13
C ARG A 40 8.75 4.77 15.30
N GLY A 41 9.44 5.88 15.09
CA GLY A 41 10.31 6.48 16.11
C GLY A 41 11.46 5.57 16.55
N GLU A 42 11.54 5.28 17.85
CA GLU A 42 12.56 4.39 18.44
C GLU A 42 12.42 2.92 18.01
N PHE A 43 11.27 2.54 17.43
CA PHE A 43 10.96 1.17 17.01
C PHE A 43 10.91 0.99 15.48
N LYS A 44 11.55 1.89 14.71
CA LYS A 44 11.57 1.82 13.23
C LYS A 44 12.10 0.48 12.68
N ASP A 45 13.05 -0.13 13.40
CA ASP A 45 13.64 -1.42 13.02
C ASP A 45 12.83 -2.63 13.55
N THR A 46 11.68 -2.39 14.18
CA THR A 46 10.81 -3.43 14.71
C THR A 46 9.58 -3.59 13.84
N ASN A 47 9.36 -4.81 13.36
CA ASN A 47 8.14 -5.20 12.66
C ASN A 47 7.14 -5.77 13.66
N PHE A 48 5.98 -5.13 13.79
CA PHE A 48 4.91 -5.56 14.67
C PHE A 48 3.99 -6.51 13.91
N GLU A 49 4.14 -7.80 14.17
CA GLU A 49 3.37 -8.87 13.58
C GLU A 49 2.01 -9.01 14.25
N LEU A 50 0.96 -9.18 13.43
CA LEU A 50 -0.40 -9.38 13.88
C LEU A 50 -1.14 -10.39 13.01
N GLU A 51 -2.13 -11.03 13.62
CA GLU A 51 -2.95 -12.08 13.03
C GLU A 51 -4.43 -11.67 13.07
N ILE A 52 -5.12 -11.90 11.95
CA ILE A 52 -6.54 -11.64 11.77
C ILE A 52 -7.24 -12.96 11.52
N LYS A 53 -8.22 -13.30 12.36
CA LYS A 53 -9.05 -14.50 12.23
C LYS A 53 -10.47 -14.14 11.83
N VAL A 54 -10.87 -14.59 10.65
CA VAL A 54 -12.22 -14.43 10.11
C VAL A 54 -13.13 -15.53 10.69
N PRO A 55 -14.20 -15.20 11.44
CA PRO A 55 -15.10 -16.20 12.01
C PRO A 55 -15.96 -16.88 10.94
N SER A 56 -16.55 -18.03 11.26
CA SER A 56 -17.44 -18.75 10.33
C SER A 56 -18.76 -18.01 10.12
N SER A 57 -19.10 -17.09 11.02
CA SER A 57 -20.25 -16.19 10.92
C SER A 57 -19.93 -14.88 10.19
N PHE A 58 -18.77 -14.74 9.54
CA PHE A 58 -18.46 -13.57 8.72
C PHE A 58 -19.40 -13.52 7.50
N PRO A 59 -19.88 -12.34 7.07
CA PRO A 59 -19.59 -10.99 7.56
C PRO A 59 -20.55 -10.50 8.67
N LYS A 60 -21.40 -11.36 9.23
CA LYS A 60 -22.34 -10.95 10.31
C LYS A 60 -21.61 -10.61 11.61
N LYS A 61 -20.50 -11.27 11.91
CA LYS A 61 -19.60 -10.94 13.03
C LYS A 61 -18.24 -10.46 12.55
N PRO A 62 -17.57 -9.56 13.29
CA PRO A 62 -16.26 -9.04 12.94
C PRO A 62 -15.17 -10.12 13.01
N PRO A 63 -14.09 -9.98 12.22
CA PRO A 63 -12.84 -10.68 12.45
C PRO A 63 -12.25 -10.39 13.84
N ALA A 64 -11.54 -11.35 14.42
CA ALA A 64 -10.73 -11.14 15.61
C ALA A 64 -9.30 -10.75 15.22
N VAL A 65 -8.73 -9.77 15.90
CA VAL A 65 -7.35 -9.31 15.65
C VAL A 65 -6.51 -9.50 16.90
N LYS A 66 -5.33 -10.08 16.73
CA LYS A 66 -4.36 -10.32 17.80
C LYS A 66 -2.96 -9.89 17.38
N MET A 67 -2.28 -9.13 18.22
CA MET A 67 -0.85 -8.88 18.09
C MET A 67 -0.09 -10.16 18.44
N ILE A 68 0.74 -10.62 17.51
CA ILE A 68 1.67 -11.73 17.72
C ILE A 68 2.92 -11.20 18.41
N THR A 69 3.43 -10.06 17.94
CA THR A 69 4.50 -9.34 18.64
C THR A 69 3.97 -8.77 19.96
N PRO A 70 4.61 -9.03 21.11
CA PRO A 70 4.17 -8.48 22.39
C PRO A 70 4.23 -6.95 22.38
N THR A 71 3.08 -6.31 22.30
CA THR A 71 2.93 -4.90 21.98
C THR A 71 2.25 -4.15 23.11
N GLN A 72 2.91 -3.14 23.65
CA GLN A 72 2.33 -2.20 24.59
C GLN A 72 1.71 -1.03 23.82
N HIS A 73 0.38 -0.95 23.84
CA HIS A 73 -0.38 0.09 23.16
C HIS A 73 -1.78 0.25 23.79
N PRO A 74 -2.37 1.45 23.93
CA PRO A 74 -3.66 1.65 24.62
C PRO A 74 -4.87 0.89 24.05
N LYS A 75 -4.75 0.39 22.82
CA LYS A 75 -5.78 -0.42 22.13
C LYS A 75 -5.39 -1.88 21.96
N VAL A 76 -4.30 -2.30 22.58
CA VAL A 76 -3.83 -3.69 22.60
C VAL A 76 -3.76 -4.12 24.06
N ASP A 77 -4.43 -5.21 24.36
CA ASP A 77 -4.29 -5.88 25.65
C ASP A 77 -2.89 -6.51 25.76
N GLU A 78 -2.09 -6.12 26.77
CA GLU A 78 -0.68 -6.50 26.86
C GLU A 78 -0.49 -8.01 27.13
N ASP A 79 -1.42 -8.63 27.87
CA ASP A 79 -1.34 -10.05 28.24
C ASP A 79 -1.83 -10.97 27.11
N THR A 80 -2.96 -10.61 26.48
CA THR A 80 -3.61 -11.45 25.47
C THR A 80 -3.23 -11.08 24.04
N GLY A 81 -2.67 -9.89 23.82
CA GLY A 81 -2.40 -9.30 22.50
C GLY A 81 -3.66 -8.88 21.75
N LYS A 82 -4.86 -8.97 22.34
CA LYS A 82 -6.12 -8.68 21.66
C LYS A 82 -6.21 -7.20 21.29
N VAL A 83 -6.55 -6.90 20.04
CA VAL A 83 -6.71 -5.52 19.56
C VAL A 83 -8.17 -5.08 19.65
N ASN A 84 -8.41 -3.96 20.29
CA ASN A 84 -9.75 -3.38 20.46
C ASN A 84 -9.86 -2.10 19.61
N LEU A 85 -10.52 -2.21 18.46
CA LEU A 85 -10.77 -1.09 17.53
C LEU A 85 -12.24 -0.73 17.48
N ARG A 86 -12.52 0.54 17.13
CA ARG A 86 -13.89 1.01 16.94
C ARG A 86 -14.59 0.25 15.80
N ILE A 87 -13.90 -0.02 14.70
CA ILE A 87 -14.44 -0.80 13.56
C ILE A 87 -14.83 -2.24 13.96
N LEU A 88 -14.13 -2.83 14.93
CA LEU A 88 -14.44 -4.17 15.45
C LEU A 88 -15.63 -4.13 16.45
N THR A 89 -15.79 -3.02 17.16
CA THR A 89 -16.86 -2.83 18.15
C THR A 89 -18.19 -2.48 17.46
N TYR A 90 -18.16 -1.57 16.49
CA TYR A 90 -19.30 -1.14 15.68
C TYR A 90 -19.22 -1.77 14.29
N TRP A 91 -19.12 -3.09 14.27
CA TRP A 91 -18.96 -3.86 13.04
C TRP A 91 -20.21 -3.77 12.16
N ARG A 92 -20.00 -3.58 10.86
CA ARG A 92 -21.05 -3.65 9.85
C ARG A 92 -20.68 -4.67 8.77
N PRO A 93 -21.63 -5.46 8.24
CA PRO A 93 -21.33 -6.51 7.25
C PRO A 93 -20.80 -6.01 5.90
N ASP A 94 -20.86 -4.71 5.63
CA ASP A 94 -20.29 -4.04 4.46
C ASP A 94 -18.81 -3.64 4.65
N TYR A 95 -18.23 -3.86 5.83
CA TYR A 95 -16.81 -3.67 6.07
C TYR A 95 -15.97 -4.85 5.63
N HIS A 96 -14.77 -4.52 5.16
CA HIS A 96 -13.79 -5.46 4.61
C HIS A 96 -12.58 -5.60 5.53
N VAL A 97 -11.87 -6.74 5.44
CA VAL A 97 -10.71 -7.05 6.28
C VAL A 97 -9.60 -5.99 6.12
N TYR A 98 -9.37 -5.48 4.90
CA TYR A 98 -8.35 -4.45 4.66
C TYR A 98 -8.62 -3.14 5.44
N GLN A 99 -9.89 -2.81 5.73
CA GLN A 99 -10.24 -1.61 6.49
C GLN A 99 -9.83 -1.72 7.96
N ILE A 100 -9.81 -2.95 8.49
CA ILE A 100 -9.28 -3.24 9.83
C ILE A 100 -7.77 -2.98 9.84
N ILE A 101 -7.04 -3.45 8.83
CA ILE A 101 -5.60 -3.21 8.68
C ILE A 101 -5.30 -1.71 8.59
N ASN A 102 -6.04 -0.96 7.77
CA ASN A 102 -5.91 0.49 7.65
C ASN A 102 -6.18 1.20 8.99
N SER A 103 -7.18 0.74 9.75
CA SER A 103 -7.49 1.26 11.08
C SER A 103 -6.32 1.05 12.05
N ILE A 104 -5.63 -0.09 12.00
CA ILE A 104 -4.45 -0.37 12.83
C ILE A 104 -3.27 0.51 12.41
N LYS A 105 -3.01 0.65 11.11
CA LYS A 105 -1.97 1.54 10.59
C LYS A 105 -2.17 2.99 11.04
N GLY A 106 -3.39 3.51 10.91
CA GLY A 106 -3.73 4.86 11.36
C GLY A 106 -3.64 5.01 12.88
N LEU A 107 -3.95 3.96 13.64
CA LEU A 107 -3.75 3.92 15.09
C LEU A 107 -2.26 4.01 15.45
N PHE A 108 -1.40 3.21 14.82
CA PHE A 108 0.05 3.22 15.03
C PHE A 108 0.71 4.51 14.55
N ALA A 109 0.14 5.18 13.55
CA ALA A 109 0.57 6.50 13.12
C ALA A 109 0.31 7.57 14.20
N ARG A 110 -0.86 7.52 14.86
CA ARG A 110 -1.24 8.45 15.95
C ARG A 110 -0.51 8.15 17.26
N VAL A 111 -0.41 6.89 17.63
CA VAL A 111 0.26 6.43 18.85
C VAL A 111 1.17 5.26 18.47
N PRO A 112 2.49 5.49 18.33
CA PRO A 112 3.43 4.43 17.96
C PRO A 112 3.37 3.26 18.95
N PRO A 113 3.31 2.00 18.47
CA PRO A 113 3.38 0.83 19.32
C PRO A 113 4.76 0.74 19.96
N LYS A 114 4.80 0.26 21.21
CA LYS A 114 6.05 -0.04 21.92
C LYS A 114 6.15 -1.54 22.10
N LEU A 115 7.37 -2.07 22.11
CA LEU A 115 7.57 -3.45 22.52
C LEU A 115 7.22 -3.57 24.02
N SER A 116 6.56 -4.67 24.42
CA SER A 116 6.17 -4.88 25.82
C SER A 116 7.35 -4.82 26.79
N SER A 117 7.07 -4.40 28.03
CA SER A 117 8.09 -4.13 29.05
C SER A 117 8.94 -5.37 29.42
N LEU A 118 8.37 -6.58 29.31
CA LEU A 118 9.02 -7.86 29.57
C LEU A 118 10.17 -8.15 28.57
N LEU A 119 9.97 -7.83 27.29
CA LEU A 119 11.00 -7.98 26.27
C LEU A 119 11.99 -6.80 26.28
N ASN A 120 11.52 -5.59 26.60
CA ASN A 120 12.40 -4.42 26.72
C ASN A 120 13.46 -4.60 27.80
N LYS A 121 13.16 -5.29 28.92
CA LYS A 121 14.19 -5.60 29.93
C LYS A 121 15.27 -6.51 29.37
N ASN A 122 14.93 -7.56 28.63
CA ASN A 122 15.90 -8.48 28.03
C ASN A 122 16.73 -7.82 26.93
N LEU A 123 16.09 -7.03 26.05
CA LEU A 123 16.79 -6.29 24.99
C LEU A 123 17.64 -5.14 25.54
N ARG A 124 17.18 -4.42 26.59
CA ARG A 124 17.96 -3.38 27.27
C ARG A 124 19.08 -3.98 28.12
N GLN A 125 18.89 -5.15 28.73
CA GLN A 125 19.96 -5.87 29.45
C GLN A 125 21.02 -6.38 28.46
N GLN A 126 20.62 -6.92 27.30
CA GLN A 126 21.56 -7.27 26.22
C GLN A 126 22.27 -6.04 25.62
N LYS A 127 21.58 -4.88 25.54
CA LYS A 127 22.21 -3.61 25.12
C LYS A 127 23.11 -3.01 26.21
N LYS A 128 22.83 -3.22 27.50
CA LYS A 128 23.65 -2.74 28.63
C LYS A 128 24.85 -3.65 28.95
N SER A 129 24.77 -4.94 28.63
CA SER A 129 25.88 -5.89 28.80
C SER A 129 26.84 -5.92 27.60
N LYS A 130 26.57 -5.14 26.56
CA LYS A 130 27.49 -4.94 25.44
C LYS A 130 28.27 -3.64 25.69
N PRO A 131 29.60 -3.68 25.86
CA PRO A 131 30.39 -2.46 25.81
C PRO A 131 30.24 -1.81 24.41
N GLU A 132 30.45 -0.51 24.33
CA GLU A 132 30.56 0.27 23.09
C GLU A 132 31.35 -0.47 21.99
N PRO A 133 31.04 -0.22 20.69
CA PRO A 133 31.51 -1.08 19.62
C PRO A 133 33.03 -0.95 19.45
N LYS A 134 33.77 -1.92 20.01
CA LYS A 134 34.96 -2.38 19.31
C LYS A 134 34.48 -3.04 18.02
N LYS A 135 35.00 -2.52 16.91
CA LYS A 135 34.86 -3.04 15.55
C LYS A 135 35.37 -4.48 15.50
N GLU A 136 34.52 -5.44 15.85
CA GLU A 136 34.75 -6.84 15.54
C GLU A 136 33.54 -7.33 14.74
N ALA A 137 33.67 -7.14 13.44
CA ALA A 137 32.86 -7.83 12.46
C ALA A 137 32.99 -9.33 12.71
N THR A 138 31.88 -9.98 13.06
CA THR A 138 31.75 -11.43 12.89
C THR A 138 31.94 -11.71 11.41
N SER A 139 33.17 -12.10 11.04
CA SER A 139 33.71 -12.13 9.68
C SER A 139 32.97 -13.06 8.72
N SER A 140 32.09 -13.93 9.22
CA SER A 140 31.33 -14.89 8.41
C SER A 140 30.07 -14.28 7.78
N GLY A 141 29.28 -13.52 8.54
CA GLY A 141 28.04 -12.90 8.04
C GLY A 141 28.31 -11.75 7.07
N ALA A 142 29.30 -10.91 7.39
CA ALA A 142 29.70 -9.78 6.55
C ALA A 142 30.29 -10.25 5.21
N LYS A 143 31.14 -11.29 5.20
CA LYS A 143 31.66 -11.87 3.94
C LYS A 143 30.56 -12.49 3.08
N LYS A 144 29.58 -13.16 3.70
CA LYS A 144 28.46 -13.75 2.96
C LYS A 144 27.57 -12.68 2.34
N LEU A 145 27.33 -11.58 3.05
CA LEU A 145 26.57 -10.44 2.54
C LEU A 145 27.32 -9.69 1.43
N GLU A 146 28.62 -9.48 1.61
CA GLU A 146 29.51 -8.85 0.61
C GLU A 146 29.56 -9.66 -0.68
N SER A 147 29.69 -10.99 -0.57
CA SER A 147 29.69 -11.87 -1.75
C SER A 147 28.35 -11.86 -2.50
N LYS A 148 27.23 -11.69 -1.79
CA LYS A 148 25.91 -11.50 -2.43
C LYS A 148 25.82 -10.15 -3.12
N PHE A 149 26.33 -9.09 -2.48
CA PHE A 149 26.31 -7.74 -3.03
C PHE A 149 27.12 -7.67 -4.33
N GLN A 150 28.34 -8.21 -4.34
CA GLN A 150 29.19 -8.29 -5.54
C GLN A 150 28.54 -9.10 -6.68
N ARG A 151 27.83 -10.19 -6.36
CA ARG A 151 27.09 -10.97 -7.36
C ARG A 151 25.95 -10.16 -7.97
N LEU A 152 25.12 -9.54 -7.13
CA LEU A 152 24.00 -8.69 -7.59
C LEU A 152 24.50 -7.50 -8.41
N GLU A 153 25.63 -6.91 -8.04
CA GLU A 153 26.23 -5.79 -8.76
C GLU A 153 26.75 -6.21 -10.14
N SER A 154 27.35 -7.41 -10.24
CA SER A 154 27.75 -7.98 -11.53
C SER A 154 26.55 -8.28 -12.43
N GLU A 155 25.43 -8.72 -11.85
CA GLU A 155 24.19 -9.00 -12.56
C GLU A 155 23.51 -7.72 -13.05
N ILE A 156 23.49 -6.67 -12.24
CA ILE A 156 22.98 -5.35 -12.64
C ILE A 156 23.80 -4.80 -13.83
N ASN A 157 25.11 -4.94 -13.78
CA ASN A 157 25.97 -4.46 -14.87
C ASN A 157 25.77 -5.28 -16.16
N SER A 158 25.61 -6.60 -16.09
CA SER A 158 25.32 -7.42 -17.27
C SER A 158 23.95 -7.09 -17.87
N LEU A 159 22.94 -6.86 -17.03
CA LEU A 159 21.61 -6.43 -17.49
C LEU A 159 21.65 -5.06 -18.16
N ARG A 160 22.40 -4.09 -17.60
CA ARG A 160 22.60 -2.77 -18.22
C ARG A 160 23.23 -2.88 -19.61
N THR A 161 24.26 -3.72 -19.78
CA THR A 161 24.85 -3.94 -21.11
C THR A 161 23.89 -4.61 -22.09
N THR A 162 23.02 -5.48 -21.60
CA THR A 162 22.00 -6.15 -22.41
C THR A 162 20.93 -5.16 -22.87
N ILE A 163 20.50 -4.25 -22.00
CA ILE A 163 19.57 -3.17 -22.32
C ILE A 163 20.19 -2.26 -23.39
N ASN A 164 21.43 -1.80 -23.21
CA ASN A 164 22.10 -0.95 -24.19
C ASN A 164 22.19 -1.63 -25.58
N LYS A 165 22.53 -2.92 -25.64
CA LYS A 165 22.55 -3.68 -26.90
C LYS A 165 21.16 -3.75 -27.55
N ARG A 166 20.11 -3.96 -26.76
CA ARG A 166 18.73 -3.94 -27.28
C ARG A 166 18.31 -2.57 -27.75
N ASP A 167 18.71 -1.51 -27.06
CA ASP A 167 18.41 -0.14 -27.48
C ASP A 167 19.13 0.22 -28.80
N GLU A 168 20.38 -0.22 -28.97
CA GLU A 168 21.11 -0.13 -30.24
C GLU A 168 20.43 -0.92 -31.36
N GLU A 169 19.95 -2.12 -31.07
CA GLU A 169 19.22 -2.96 -32.03
C GLU A 169 17.88 -2.34 -32.42
N VAL A 170 17.13 -1.81 -31.46
CA VAL A 170 15.89 -1.05 -31.70
C VAL A 170 16.17 0.19 -32.53
N ALA A 171 17.24 0.95 -32.23
CA ALA A 171 17.63 2.11 -33.03
C ALA A 171 18.00 1.72 -34.47
N ARG A 172 18.71 0.60 -34.64
CA ARG A 172 19.06 0.06 -35.97
C ARG A 172 17.82 -0.38 -36.75
N LEU A 173 16.92 -1.12 -36.14
CA LEU A 173 15.66 -1.56 -36.76
C LEU A 173 14.78 -0.36 -37.13
N ARG A 174 14.70 0.65 -36.28
CA ARG A 174 14.00 1.92 -36.58
C ARG A 174 14.62 2.64 -37.78
N SER A 175 15.95 2.68 -37.85
CA SER A 175 16.67 3.25 -39.00
C SER A 175 16.38 2.49 -40.29
N GLN A 176 16.41 1.15 -40.24
CA GLN A 176 16.05 0.29 -41.38
C GLN A 176 14.59 0.45 -41.81
N LEU A 177 13.66 0.62 -40.87
CA LEU A 177 12.25 0.84 -41.16
C LEU A 177 12.02 2.19 -41.86
N ASN A 178 12.80 3.21 -41.50
CA ASN A 178 12.76 4.53 -42.13
C ASN A 178 13.22 4.50 -43.61
N VAL A 179 14.14 3.59 -43.95
CA VAL A 179 14.61 3.38 -45.34
C VAL A 179 13.53 2.74 -46.22
N HIS A 180 12.61 1.96 -45.64
CA HIS A 180 11.54 1.29 -46.37
C HIS A 180 10.26 2.14 -46.56
N ASN A 181 10.28 3.43 -46.19
CA ASN A 181 9.16 4.36 -46.35
C ASN A 181 7.81 3.79 -45.83
N VAL A 182 7.88 2.99 -44.76
CA VAL A 182 6.71 2.40 -44.10
C VAL A 182 5.90 3.54 -43.47
N PRO A 183 4.62 3.72 -43.84
CA PRO A 183 3.80 4.82 -43.31
C PRO A 183 3.68 4.75 -41.79
N GLU A 184 3.89 5.88 -41.10
CA GLU A 184 3.69 6.01 -39.65
C GLU A 184 2.20 6.05 -39.26
N GLU A 185 1.41 5.07 -39.67
CA GLU A 185 -0.03 4.98 -39.33
C GLU A 185 -0.31 4.82 -37.82
N GLY A 186 0.74 4.62 -37.00
CA GLY A 186 0.64 4.58 -35.54
C GLY A 186 0.71 5.95 -34.84
N LYS A 187 1.42 6.94 -35.40
CA LYS A 187 1.59 8.24 -34.72
C LYS A 187 0.36 9.13 -34.83
N SER A 188 -0.27 9.19 -36.01
CA SER A 188 -1.49 9.97 -36.22
C SER A 188 -2.66 9.48 -35.37
N ASN A 189 -2.75 8.16 -35.14
CA ASN A 189 -3.73 7.58 -34.22
C ASN A 189 -3.41 7.94 -32.76
N LEU A 190 -2.15 7.85 -32.34
CA LEU A 190 -1.75 8.21 -30.98
C LEU A 190 -1.94 9.71 -30.70
N GLU A 191 -1.62 10.56 -31.67
CA GLU A 191 -1.78 12.02 -31.60
C GLU A 191 -3.26 12.40 -31.56
N ASN A 192 -4.13 11.75 -32.34
CA ASN A 192 -5.58 11.92 -32.24
C ASN A 192 -6.17 11.38 -30.93
N ILE A 193 -5.53 10.39 -30.28
CA ILE A 193 -5.92 9.88 -28.97
C ILE A 193 -5.48 10.83 -27.85
N LEU A 194 -4.26 11.38 -27.94
CA LEU A 194 -3.69 12.28 -26.93
C LEU A 194 -4.22 13.72 -27.06
N MET A 195 -4.46 14.15 -28.30
CA MET A 195 -4.88 15.50 -28.69
C MET A 195 -5.89 15.41 -29.85
N PRO A 196 -7.17 15.10 -29.57
CA PRO A 196 -8.19 15.03 -30.60
C PRO A 196 -8.32 16.36 -31.34
N SER A 197 -8.40 16.33 -32.67
CA SER A 197 -8.68 17.54 -33.48
C SER A 197 -10.11 18.06 -33.27
N ASP A 198 -11.02 17.21 -32.81
CA ASP A 198 -12.41 17.54 -32.50
C ASP A 198 -12.49 18.37 -31.20
N PRO A 199 -12.99 19.63 -31.24
CA PRO A 199 -13.09 20.50 -30.07
C PRO A 199 -13.87 19.88 -28.90
N ILE A 200 -14.92 19.10 -29.17
CA ILE A 200 -15.76 18.49 -28.13
C ILE A 200 -14.99 17.36 -27.44
N LYS A 201 -14.33 16.49 -28.22
CA LYS A 201 -13.52 15.40 -27.65
C LYS A 201 -12.35 15.93 -26.84
N LYS A 202 -11.70 17.00 -27.30
CA LYS A 202 -10.65 17.68 -26.53
C LYS A 202 -11.19 18.17 -25.19
N GLN A 203 -12.35 18.84 -25.21
CA GLN A 203 -13.00 19.35 -23.99
C GLN A 203 -13.39 18.21 -23.02
N ILE A 204 -13.82 17.06 -23.53
CA ILE A 204 -14.10 15.88 -22.71
C ILE A 204 -12.83 15.37 -22.04
N ILE A 205 -11.73 15.21 -22.78
CA ILE A 205 -10.46 14.73 -22.22
C ILE A 205 -9.93 15.71 -21.16
N ASP A 206 -9.98 17.01 -21.44
CA ASP A 206 -9.54 18.04 -20.48
C ASP A 206 -10.36 17.95 -19.19
N LEU A 207 -11.69 17.82 -19.28
CA LEU A 207 -12.56 17.65 -18.10
C LEU A 207 -12.36 16.32 -17.38
N GLU A 208 -12.06 15.23 -18.10
CA GLU A 208 -11.71 13.94 -17.49
C GLU A 208 -10.38 14.03 -16.73
N SER A 209 -9.40 14.77 -17.26
CA SER A 209 -8.14 15.04 -16.57
C SER A 209 -8.35 15.87 -15.30
N GLU A 210 -9.20 16.91 -15.36
CA GLU A 210 -9.56 17.74 -14.21
C GLU A 210 -10.30 16.93 -13.14
N LYS A 211 -11.20 16.03 -13.56
CA LYS A 211 -11.91 15.11 -12.68
C LYS A 211 -10.94 14.24 -11.88
N ILE A 212 -9.98 13.62 -12.55
CA ILE A 212 -8.98 12.75 -11.92
C ILE A 212 -8.15 13.56 -10.92
N ALA A 213 -7.71 14.77 -11.28
CA ALA A 213 -6.97 15.65 -10.39
C ALA A 213 -7.76 16.01 -9.13
N VAL A 214 -9.05 16.34 -9.25
CA VAL A 214 -9.91 16.64 -8.09
C VAL A 214 -10.13 15.39 -7.22
N GLN A 215 -10.27 14.20 -7.82
CA GLN A 215 -10.37 12.95 -7.08
C GLN A 215 -9.09 12.66 -6.28
N ASP A 216 -7.92 12.88 -6.87
CA ASP A 216 -6.63 12.73 -6.19
C ASP A 216 -6.45 13.75 -5.05
N LEU A 217 -6.92 14.98 -5.23
CA LEU A 217 -6.96 15.98 -4.16
C LEU A 217 -7.87 15.55 -2.99
N ILE A 218 -9.03 14.95 -3.28
CA ILE A 218 -9.92 14.41 -2.24
C ILE A 218 -9.22 13.27 -1.50
N GLN A 219 -8.60 12.35 -2.22
CA GLN A 219 -7.88 11.23 -1.62
C GLN A 219 -6.72 11.70 -0.76
N THR A 220 -5.89 12.61 -1.27
CA THR A 220 -4.79 13.22 -0.51
C THR A 220 -5.32 13.95 0.74
N LEU A 221 -6.47 14.63 0.64
CA LEU A 221 -7.09 15.31 1.78
C LEU A 221 -7.57 14.32 2.85
N GLU A 222 -8.18 13.20 2.43
CA GLU A 222 -8.59 12.12 3.33
C GLU A 222 -7.38 11.49 4.02
N GLU A 223 -6.31 11.21 3.27
CA GLU A 223 -5.05 10.70 3.82
C GLU A 223 -4.43 11.65 4.83
N LYS A 224 -4.37 12.96 4.53
CA LYS A 224 -3.88 13.98 5.47
C LYS A 224 -4.73 14.07 6.73
N PHE A 225 -6.05 13.92 6.61
CA PHE A 225 -6.94 13.90 7.76
C PHE A 225 -6.75 12.63 8.60
N ASP A 226 -6.60 11.48 7.95
CA ASP A 226 -6.33 10.20 8.61
C ASP A 226 -4.97 10.18 9.33
N MET A 227 -3.97 10.85 8.75
CA MET A 227 -2.66 11.10 9.35
C MET A 227 -2.67 12.22 10.41
N ALA A 228 -3.81 12.85 10.65
CA ALA A 228 -4.01 13.97 11.57
C ALA A 228 -3.10 15.20 11.28
N GLU A 229 -2.68 15.37 10.03
CA GLU A 229 -1.93 16.56 9.57
C GLU A 229 -2.83 17.79 9.47
N ILE A 230 -4.15 17.59 9.27
CA ILE A 230 -5.15 18.64 9.17
C ILE A 230 -6.29 18.45 10.18
N GLY A 231 -6.84 19.56 10.67
CA GLY A 231 -7.95 19.55 11.62
C GLY A 231 -9.30 19.25 10.97
N SER A 232 -10.26 18.75 11.76
CA SER A 232 -11.62 18.40 11.28
C SER A 232 -12.36 19.56 10.59
N GLY A 233 -12.18 20.80 11.07
CA GLY A 233 -12.80 21.98 10.45
C GLY A 233 -12.22 22.30 9.07
N GLU A 234 -10.90 22.16 8.90
CA GLU A 234 -10.22 22.36 7.61
C GLU A 234 -10.57 21.25 6.63
N TYR A 235 -10.54 20.00 7.08
CA TYR A 235 -10.99 18.85 6.32
C TYR A 235 -12.42 19.04 5.80
N SER A 236 -13.38 19.38 6.67
CA SER A 236 -14.78 19.55 6.26
C SER A 236 -14.96 20.66 5.20
N ARG A 237 -14.22 21.76 5.34
CA ARG A 237 -14.26 22.88 4.39
C ARG A 237 -13.71 22.48 3.03
N LEU A 238 -12.51 21.87 2.98
CA LEU A 238 -11.86 21.46 1.74
C LEU A 238 -12.60 20.29 1.07
N TYR A 239 -13.09 19.34 1.86
CA TYR A 239 -13.85 18.19 1.36
C TYR A 239 -15.14 18.64 0.67
N LYS A 240 -15.90 19.57 1.27
CA LYS A 240 -17.08 20.17 0.63
C LYS A 240 -16.71 20.92 -0.66
N LYS A 241 -15.59 21.66 -0.66
CA LYS A 241 -15.12 22.40 -1.84
C LYS A 241 -14.81 21.47 -3.00
N TYR A 242 -14.00 20.43 -2.77
CA TYR A 242 -13.60 19.50 -3.82
C TYR A 242 -14.76 18.63 -4.32
N ASN A 243 -15.65 18.18 -3.44
CA ASN A 243 -16.86 17.47 -3.87
C ASN A 243 -17.79 18.33 -4.73
N LYS A 244 -17.91 19.64 -4.41
CA LYS A 244 -18.65 20.58 -5.27
C LYS A 244 -17.99 20.70 -6.65
N MET A 245 -16.66 20.80 -6.73
CA MET A 245 -15.93 20.84 -8.00
C MET A 245 -16.16 19.55 -8.81
N LEU A 246 -16.03 18.39 -8.17
CA LEU A 246 -16.26 17.09 -8.80
C LEU A 246 -17.67 16.95 -9.36
N TYR A 247 -18.68 17.43 -8.62
CA TYR A 247 -20.07 17.46 -9.09
C TYR A 247 -20.24 18.31 -10.35
N LEU A 248 -19.69 19.53 -10.36
CA LEU A 248 -19.76 20.42 -11.51
C LEU A 248 -19.06 19.84 -12.75
N ILE A 249 -17.90 19.20 -12.57
CA ILE A 249 -17.17 18.55 -13.66
C ILE A 249 -17.99 17.39 -14.23
N ASN A 250 -18.54 16.52 -13.37
CA ASN A 250 -19.38 15.40 -13.84
C ASN A 250 -20.62 15.90 -14.60
N LYS A 251 -21.28 16.96 -14.12
CA LYS A 251 -22.42 17.56 -14.82
C LYS A 251 -22.04 18.05 -16.22
N LYS A 252 -20.93 18.77 -16.36
CA LYS A 252 -20.42 19.22 -17.66
C LYS A 252 -20.05 18.05 -18.59
N LEU A 253 -19.48 16.98 -18.03
CA LEU A 253 -19.16 15.77 -18.80
C LEU A 253 -20.43 15.07 -19.29
N GLU A 254 -21.50 15.03 -18.49
CA GLU A 254 -22.81 14.51 -18.92
C GLU A 254 -23.41 15.35 -20.05
N GLU A 255 -23.35 16.69 -19.94
CA GLU A 255 -23.85 17.61 -20.98
C GLU A 255 -23.09 17.46 -22.31
N LEU A 256 -21.78 17.18 -22.29
CA LEU A 256 -20.96 17.01 -23.49
C LEU A 256 -21.00 15.60 -24.09
N LYS A 257 -21.45 14.60 -23.33
CA LYS A 257 -21.57 13.19 -23.77
C LYS A 257 -23.00 12.82 -24.21
N SER A 258 -23.97 13.69 -23.96
CA SER A 258 -25.36 13.57 -24.43
C SER A 258 -25.52 14.02 -25.86
#